data_AF-Q2GQ07-F1
#
_entry.id   AF-Q2GQ07-F1
#
_cell.length_a   1.000
_cell.length_b   1.000
_cell.length_c   1.000
_cell.angle_alpha   90.00
_cell.angle_beta   90.00
_cell.angle_gamma   90.00
#
_symmetry.space_group_name_H-M   'P 1'
#
loop_
_entity.id
_entity.type
_entity.pdbx_description
1 polymer ?
#
loop_
_entity_poly.entity_id
_entity_poly.type
_entity_poly.pdbx_seq_one_letter_code
_entity_poly.pdbx_strand_id
1 'polypeptide(L)'
;MNGEDPQERPEQIPQHHQRLSLLIVHPQAAEVLEAYLQQQCEEKFCDSNANRALLKLRANQLASSYQLNPDRIKDEVITNILVKAMTQFPSPQFDLSLHLLSPSHSNPGPNSTSDLAEAVSKLRVLNAQLEGAQYARFWATLDSDDIYADLTTDIAGFEEMIRVRIAQLLGQAFREVQPSVLEGQEDRDPRRRIG
;
A
#
# COMPACT_ATOMS: atom_id res chain seq x y z
N MET A 1 -12.74 1.52 -4.91
CA MET A 1 -12.13 2.14 -6.10
C MET A 1 -10.78 1.48 -6.34
N ASN A 2 -10.62 0.89 -7.52
CA ASN A 2 -9.48 0.07 -7.88
C ASN A 2 -8.15 0.84 -7.73
N GLY A 3 -7.26 0.32 -6.88
CA GLY A 3 -5.83 0.52 -7.08
C GLY A 3 -5.42 -0.36 -8.26
N GLU A 4 -5.87 0.01 -9.45
CA GLU A 4 -5.61 -0.74 -10.68
C GLU A 4 -4.10 -0.68 -10.94
N ASP A 5 -3.48 -1.87 -10.94
CA ASP A 5 -2.09 -2.04 -11.34
C ASP A 5 -1.86 -1.39 -12.71
N PRO A 6 -0.66 -0.86 -12.99
CA PRO A 6 -0.37 -0.22 -14.27
C PRO A 6 -0.74 -1.12 -15.45
N GLN A 7 -1.51 -0.57 -16.41
CA GLN A 7 -1.97 -1.31 -17.59
C GLN A 7 -0.80 -1.73 -18.48
N GLU A 8 0.30 -0.97 -18.47
CA GLU A 8 1.54 -1.29 -19.17
C GLU A 8 2.64 -1.59 -18.15
N ARG A 9 3.09 -2.84 -18.14
CA ARG A 9 4.30 -3.28 -17.42
C ARG A 9 5.46 -3.38 -18.41
N PRO A 10 6.71 -3.15 -17.96
CA PRO A 10 7.90 -3.44 -18.76
C PRO A 10 7.85 -4.87 -19.31
N GLU A 11 8.39 -5.11 -20.51
CA GLU A 11 8.36 -6.44 -21.18
C GLU A 11 8.91 -7.57 -20.30
N GLN A 12 9.80 -7.22 -19.37
CA GLN A 12 10.45 -8.11 -18.42
C GLN A 12 9.52 -8.60 -17.30
N ILE A 13 8.39 -7.92 -17.04
CA ILE A 13 7.44 -8.23 -15.98
C ILE A 13 6.13 -8.73 -16.60
N PRO A 14 5.74 -9.98 -16.34
CA PRO A 14 4.52 -10.52 -16.91
C PRO A 14 3.28 -9.70 -16.52
N GLN A 15 2.49 -9.31 -17.52
CA GLN A 15 1.22 -8.58 -17.33
C GLN A 15 0.16 -9.40 -16.59
N HIS A 16 0.24 -10.73 -16.62
CA HIS A 16 -0.76 -11.64 -16.06
C HIS A 16 -0.35 -12.20 -14.69
N HIS A 17 -1.23 -12.15 -13.68
CA HIS A 17 -0.97 -12.64 -12.30
C HIS A 17 -0.51 -14.11 -12.24
N GLN A 18 -1.05 -14.96 -13.12
CA GLN A 18 -0.61 -16.36 -13.25
C GLN A 18 0.83 -16.49 -13.75
N ARG A 19 1.30 -15.58 -14.61
CA ARG A 19 2.68 -15.60 -15.10
C ARG A 19 3.65 -14.98 -14.10
N LEU A 20 3.21 -13.99 -13.30
CA LEU A 20 3.96 -13.52 -12.13
C LEU A 20 4.20 -14.62 -11.10
N SER A 21 3.21 -15.51 -10.90
CA SER A 21 3.34 -16.68 -10.04
C SER A 21 4.26 -17.77 -10.59
N LEU A 22 4.67 -17.69 -11.86
CA LEU A 22 5.72 -18.54 -12.45
C LEU A 22 7.09 -17.86 -12.37
N LEU A 23 7.12 -16.53 -12.36
CA LEU A 23 8.35 -15.75 -12.21
C LEU A 23 8.97 -15.93 -10.81
N ILE A 24 8.15 -16.17 -9.77
CA ILE A 24 8.64 -16.44 -8.40
C ILE A 24 9.57 -17.67 -8.29
N VAL A 25 9.58 -18.54 -9.32
CA VAL A 25 10.39 -19.76 -9.36
C VAL A 25 11.82 -19.47 -9.87
N HIS A 26 12.06 -18.30 -10.46
CA HIS A 26 13.35 -17.91 -11.01
C HIS A 26 14.10 -16.93 -10.10
N PRO A 27 15.29 -17.28 -9.57
CA PRO A 27 16.01 -16.42 -8.63
C PRO A 27 16.47 -15.08 -9.24
N GLN A 28 16.69 -15.03 -10.56
CA GLN A 28 17.04 -13.81 -11.31
C GLN A 28 15.88 -12.80 -11.38
N ALA A 29 14.65 -13.22 -11.08
CA ALA A 29 13.52 -12.31 -11.08
C ALA A 29 13.51 -11.34 -9.89
N ALA A 30 14.24 -11.64 -8.81
CA ALA A 30 14.36 -10.78 -7.65
C ALA A 30 14.90 -9.40 -8.04
N GLU A 31 16.02 -9.39 -8.76
CA GLU A 31 16.72 -8.18 -9.18
C GLU A 31 15.86 -7.33 -10.13
N VAL A 32 15.12 -7.97 -11.04
CA VAL A 32 14.18 -7.29 -11.94
C VAL A 32 13.03 -6.65 -11.17
N LEU A 33 12.45 -7.38 -10.21
CA LEU A 33 11.35 -6.87 -9.38
C LEU A 33 11.81 -5.77 -8.42
N GLU A 34 13.04 -5.81 -7.91
CA GLU A 34 13.62 -4.74 -7.11
C GLU A 34 13.92 -3.50 -7.93
N ALA A 35 14.50 -3.64 -9.12
CA ALA A 35 14.67 -2.52 -10.04
C ALA A 35 13.32 -1.88 -10.40
N TYR A 36 12.28 -2.71 -10.54
CA TYR A 36 10.92 -2.21 -10.76
C TYR A 36 10.30 -1.56 -9.52
N LEU A 37 10.61 -2.03 -8.32
CA LEU A 37 10.23 -1.33 -7.09
C LEU A 37 10.94 0.03 -6.99
N GLN A 38 12.21 0.11 -7.37
CA GLN A 38 12.94 1.38 -7.43
C GLN A 38 12.25 2.36 -8.39
N GLN A 39 11.90 1.89 -9.59
CA GLN A 39 11.14 2.67 -10.56
C GLN A 39 9.78 3.11 -9.99
N GLN A 40 9.07 2.22 -9.28
CA GLN A 40 7.86 2.58 -8.56
C GLN A 40 8.12 3.62 -7.48
N CYS A 41 9.28 3.67 -6.83
CA CYS A 41 9.57 4.69 -5.81
C CYS A 41 9.85 6.06 -6.44
N GLU A 42 10.47 6.07 -7.62
CA GLU A 42 10.75 7.29 -8.40
C GLU A 42 9.50 7.81 -9.13
N GLU A 43 8.57 6.92 -9.49
CA GLU A 43 7.34 7.26 -10.21
C GLU A 43 6.09 7.22 -9.32
N LYS A 44 5.04 7.94 -9.75
CA LYS A 44 3.78 8.07 -9.01
C LYS A 44 2.80 6.91 -9.27
N PHE A 45 3.29 5.69 -9.50
CA PHE A 45 2.45 4.49 -9.68
C PHE A 45 2.80 3.39 -8.66
N CYS A 46 1.90 2.44 -8.44
CA CYS A 46 2.11 1.32 -7.52
C CYS A 46 1.52 0.03 -8.11
N ASP A 47 2.37 -0.99 -8.25
CA ASP A 47 1.99 -2.33 -8.69
C ASP A 47 2.05 -3.29 -7.50
N SER A 48 0.92 -3.41 -6.83
CA SER A 48 0.81 -4.23 -5.64
C SER A 48 1.01 -5.72 -5.93
N ASN A 49 0.70 -6.19 -7.14
CA ASN A 49 0.92 -7.59 -7.50
C ASN A 49 2.40 -7.91 -7.68
N ALA A 50 3.17 -7.03 -8.32
CA ALA A 50 4.62 -7.13 -8.41
C ALA A 50 5.26 -7.06 -7.02
N ASN A 51 4.80 -6.13 -6.17
CA ASN A 51 5.31 -5.95 -4.81
C ASN A 51 5.08 -7.20 -3.93
N ARG A 52 3.89 -7.81 -4.01
CA ARG A 52 3.61 -9.08 -3.31
C ARG A 52 4.39 -10.25 -3.87
N ALA A 53 4.62 -10.29 -5.19
CA ALA A 53 5.46 -11.31 -5.80
C ALA A 53 6.92 -11.20 -5.33
N LEU A 54 7.44 -9.97 -5.20
CA LEU A 54 8.77 -9.69 -4.67
C LEU A 54 8.90 -10.14 -3.20
N LEU A 55 7.94 -9.76 -2.34
CA LEU A 55 7.91 -10.21 -0.94
C LEU A 55 7.88 -11.74 -0.83
N LYS A 56 7.02 -12.41 -1.62
CA LYS A 56 6.93 -13.87 -1.65
C LYS A 56 8.21 -14.52 -2.14
N LEU A 57 8.82 -14.01 -3.21
CA LEU A 57 10.05 -14.56 -3.76
C LEU A 57 11.19 -14.43 -2.75
N ARG A 58 11.34 -13.27 -2.10
CA ARG A 58 12.37 -13.04 -1.09
C ARG A 58 12.13 -13.91 0.17
N ALA A 59 10.88 -14.05 0.61
CA ALA A 59 10.52 -14.96 1.70
C ALA A 59 10.79 -16.45 1.36
N ASN A 60 10.50 -16.88 0.13
CA ASN A 60 10.75 -18.26 -0.32
C ASN A 60 12.25 -18.54 -0.57
N GLN A 61 13.01 -17.55 -1.05
CA GLN A 61 14.46 -17.66 -1.20
C GLN A 61 15.13 -17.86 0.15
N LEU A 62 14.65 -17.18 1.21
CA LEU A 62 15.12 -17.39 2.58
C LEU A 62 14.96 -18.86 3.01
N ALA A 63 13.82 -19.48 2.69
CA ALA A 63 13.57 -20.91 2.98
C ALA A 63 14.56 -21.85 2.26
N SER A 64 15.03 -21.49 1.06
CA SER A 64 16.00 -22.29 0.29
C SER A 64 17.46 -21.99 0.65
N SER A 65 17.77 -20.79 1.18
CA SER A 65 19.13 -20.35 1.48
C SER A 65 19.56 -20.52 2.95
N TYR A 66 18.72 -21.13 3.80
CA TYR A 66 19.03 -21.44 5.21
C TYR A 66 20.28 -22.31 5.43
N GLN A 67 20.94 -22.81 4.39
CA GLN A 67 22.26 -23.44 4.53
C GLN A 67 23.45 -22.47 4.47
N LEU A 68 23.31 -21.22 4.03
CA LEU A 68 24.50 -20.39 3.73
C LEU A 68 24.47 -18.92 4.19
N ASN A 69 23.35 -18.18 4.22
CA ASN A 69 23.36 -16.77 4.67
C ASN A 69 21.96 -16.30 5.16
N PRO A 70 21.80 -15.96 6.45
CA PRO A 70 20.51 -15.56 7.04
C PRO A 70 20.05 -14.11 6.74
N ASP A 71 20.76 -13.35 5.90
CA ASP A 71 20.69 -11.88 5.88
C ASP A 71 20.36 -11.31 4.47
N ARG A 72 19.18 -11.61 3.90
CA ARG A 72 18.91 -11.31 2.48
C ARG A 72 17.52 -10.80 2.13
N ILE A 73 16.75 -10.24 3.07
CA ILE A 73 15.71 -9.28 2.66
C ILE A 73 16.20 -7.94 3.14
N LYS A 74 16.41 -6.99 2.22
CA LYS A 74 16.76 -5.63 2.61
C LYS A 74 15.53 -5.04 3.30
N ASP A 75 15.70 -4.61 4.54
CA ASP A 75 14.64 -3.98 5.33
C ASP A 75 14.00 -2.81 4.56
N GLU A 76 14.83 -2.07 3.82
CA GLU A 76 14.46 -1.02 2.86
C GLU A 76 13.42 -1.46 1.80
N VAL A 77 13.57 -2.66 1.24
CA VAL A 77 12.61 -3.19 0.23
C VAL A 77 11.25 -3.43 0.89
N ILE A 78 11.24 -3.90 2.13
CA ILE A 78 10.00 -4.13 2.87
C ILE A 78 9.32 -2.80 3.20
N THR A 79 10.06 -1.83 3.74
CA THR A 79 9.52 -0.52 4.09
C THR A 79 8.97 0.19 2.86
N ASN A 80 9.70 0.18 1.74
CA ASN A 80 9.26 0.82 0.50
C ASN A 80 7.98 0.19 -0.06
N ILE A 81 7.86 -1.14 -0.04
CA ILE A 81 6.62 -1.82 -0.43
C ILE A 81 5.46 -1.42 0.48
N LEU A 82 5.68 -1.39 1.81
CA LEU A 82 4.64 -1.03 2.77
C LEU A 82 4.18 0.41 2.59
N VAL A 83 5.10 1.35 2.40
CA VAL A 83 4.75 2.76 2.19
C VAL A 83 4.04 2.94 0.84
N LYS A 84 4.49 2.29 -0.23
CA LYS A 84 3.77 2.28 -1.53
C LYS A 84 2.36 1.68 -1.41
N ALA A 85 2.19 0.60 -0.64
CA ALA A 85 0.87 0.03 -0.38
C ALA A 85 -0.02 0.99 0.43
N MET A 86 0.54 1.69 1.41
CA MET A 86 -0.15 2.72 2.20
C MET A 86 -0.67 3.87 1.33
N THR A 87 0.04 4.26 0.25
CA THR A 87 -0.48 5.30 -0.67
C THR A 87 -1.77 4.92 -1.40
N GLN A 88 -2.14 3.64 -1.42
CA GLN A 88 -3.35 3.15 -2.10
C GLN A 88 -4.60 3.14 -1.19
N PHE A 89 -4.52 3.65 0.04
CA PHE A 89 -5.62 3.63 1.00
C PHE A 89 -6.93 4.25 0.42
N PRO A 90 -8.11 3.79 0.82
CA PRO A 90 -8.38 2.60 1.62
C PRO A 90 -8.17 1.34 0.76
N SER A 91 -7.25 0.46 1.16
CA SER A 91 -6.92 -0.75 0.41
C SER A 91 -6.34 -1.82 1.35
N PRO A 92 -6.76 -3.09 1.22
CA PRO A 92 -6.23 -4.18 2.05
C PRO A 92 -4.79 -4.57 1.68
N GLN A 93 -4.18 -3.95 0.67
CA GLN A 93 -2.83 -4.31 0.19
C GLN A 93 -1.76 -4.14 1.27
N PHE A 94 -1.91 -3.15 2.16
CA PHE A 94 -1.00 -2.93 3.28
C PHE A 94 -1.01 -4.14 4.25
N ASP A 95 -2.19 -4.52 4.73
CA ASP A 95 -2.34 -5.68 5.62
C ASP A 95 -1.94 -6.99 4.96
N LEU A 96 -2.30 -7.17 3.68
CA LEU A 96 -1.89 -8.34 2.91
C LEU A 96 -0.37 -8.43 2.78
N SER A 97 0.32 -7.30 2.62
CA SER A 97 1.79 -7.26 2.55
C SER A 97 2.41 -7.60 3.90
N LEU A 98 1.85 -7.10 5.00
CA LEU A 98 2.27 -7.45 6.36
C LEU A 98 2.13 -8.94 6.67
N HIS A 99 1.04 -9.58 6.22
CA HIS A 99 0.83 -11.02 6.42
C HIS A 99 1.80 -11.91 5.63
N LEU A 100 2.44 -11.38 4.59
CA LEU A 100 3.46 -12.09 3.82
C LEU A 100 4.84 -12.02 4.49
N LEU A 101 5.04 -11.10 5.43
CA LEU A 101 6.28 -11.00 6.21
C LEU A 101 6.32 -12.08 7.29
N SER A 102 7.53 -12.54 7.61
CA SER A 102 7.74 -13.47 8.72
C SER A 102 7.14 -12.93 10.02
N PRO A 103 6.56 -13.78 10.88
CA PRO A 103 5.90 -13.36 12.13
C PRO A 103 6.82 -12.54 13.05
N SER A 104 8.14 -12.76 12.97
CA SER A 104 9.15 -12.00 13.70
C SER A 104 9.22 -10.51 13.33
N HIS A 105 8.87 -10.16 12.07
CA HIS A 105 8.86 -8.77 11.58
C HIS A 105 7.45 -8.18 11.58
N SER A 106 6.43 -9.00 11.36
CA SER A 106 5.03 -8.54 11.38
C SER A 106 4.46 -8.41 12.79
N ASN A 107 4.93 -9.14 13.80
CA ASN A 107 4.51 -8.92 15.18
C ASN A 107 5.73 -8.98 16.10
N PRO A 108 6.55 -7.93 16.10
CA PRO A 108 7.70 -7.88 16.97
C PRO A 108 7.24 -8.01 18.42
N GLY A 109 7.77 -9.01 19.12
CA GLY A 109 7.55 -9.13 20.55
C GLY A 109 8.20 -7.94 21.28
N PRO A 110 7.91 -7.74 22.58
CA PRO A 110 8.48 -6.63 23.36
C PRO A 110 10.02 -6.62 23.45
N ASN A 111 10.69 -7.69 22.99
CA ASN A 111 12.15 -7.84 22.98
C ASN A 111 12.75 -7.86 21.56
N SER A 112 11.97 -7.54 20.52
CA SER A 112 12.46 -7.50 19.14
C SER A 112 13.21 -6.19 18.89
N THR A 113 14.54 -6.24 18.88
CA THR A 113 15.45 -5.10 18.67
C THR A 113 15.79 -4.88 17.19
N SER A 114 14.87 -5.17 16.27
CA SER A 114 15.11 -5.03 14.83
C SER A 114 14.61 -3.66 14.37
N ASP A 115 15.46 -2.88 13.70
CA ASP A 115 15.08 -1.56 13.17
C ASP A 115 13.84 -1.65 12.25
N LEU A 116 13.73 -2.75 11.49
CA LEU A 116 12.56 -3.06 10.68
C LEU A 116 11.27 -3.23 11.50
N ALA A 117 11.34 -3.83 12.69
CA ALA A 117 10.18 -4.00 13.55
C ALA A 117 9.62 -2.66 14.03
N GLU A 118 10.51 -1.71 14.37
CA GLU A 118 10.12 -0.35 14.71
C GLU A 118 9.51 0.36 13.51
N ALA A 119 10.14 0.27 12.33
CA ALA A 119 9.63 0.82 11.09
C ALA A 119 8.21 0.30 10.76
N VAL A 120 8.00 -1.01 10.81
CA VAL A 120 6.68 -1.63 10.56
C VAL A 120 5.64 -1.15 11.56
N SER A 121 6.01 -1.01 12.84
CA SER A 121 5.10 -0.48 13.88
C SER A 121 4.68 0.96 13.58
N LYS A 122 5.64 1.81 13.20
CA LYS A 122 5.39 3.20 12.81
C LYS A 122 4.51 3.31 11.58
N LEU A 123 4.79 2.55 10.53
CA LEU A 123 3.97 2.52 9.32
C LEU A 123 2.53 2.04 9.59
N ARG A 124 2.33 1.10 10.52
CA ARG A 124 0.98 0.71 10.95
C ARG A 124 0.20 1.83 11.59
N VAL A 125 0.86 2.61 12.46
CA VAL A 125 0.21 3.77 13.09
C VAL A 125 -0.25 4.77 12.04
N LEU A 126 0.60 5.06 11.05
CA LEU A 126 0.24 5.93 9.94
C LEU A 126 -0.92 5.37 9.10
N ASN A 127 -0.87 4.10 8.71
CA ASN A 127 -1.93 3.47 7.93
C ASN A 127 -3.28 3.48 8.68
N ALA A 128 -3.27 3.15 9.98
CA ALA A 128 -4.47 3.18 10.81
C ALA A 128 -5.09 4.59 10.91
N GLN A 129 -4.26 5.65 10.92
CA GLN A 129 -4.75 7.03 10.90
C GLN A 129 -5.36 7.40 9.55
N LEU A 130 -4.77 6.95 8.43
CA LEU A 130 -5.32 7.15 7.08
C LEU A 130 -6.65 6.41 6.89
N GLU A 131 -6.73 5.14 7.29
CA GLU A 131 -7.96 4.34 7.23
C GLU A 131 -9.05 4.87 8.16
N GLY A 132 -8.66 5.39 9.33
CA GLY A 132 -9.56 6.06 10.26
C GLY A 132 -9.99 7.48 9.84
N ALA A 133 -9.62 7.93 8.63
CA ALA A 133 -9.85 9.29 8.13
C ALA A 133 -9.33 10.42 9.06
N GLN A 134 -8.35 10.13 9.91
CA GLN A 134 -7.73 11.06 10.86
C GLN A 134 -6.58 11.83 10.19
N TYR A 135 -6.85 12.49 9.06
CA TYR A 135 -5.80 13.10 8.22
C TYR A 135 -4.98 14.18 8.94
N ALA A 136 -5.61 14.99 9.81
CA ALA A 136 -4.88 16.00 10.58
C ALA A 136 -3.86 15.37 11.54
N ARG A 137 -4.24 14.25 12.16
CA ARG A 137 -3.36 13.47 13.06
C ARG A 137 -2.24 12.78 12.28
N PHE A 138 -2.53 12.30 11.08
CA PHE A 138 -1.56 11.72 10.16
C PHE A 138 -0.42 12.70 9.88
N TRP A 139 -0.71 13.92 9.43
CA TRP A 139 0.32 14.91 9.15
C TRP A 139 1.12 15.31 10.40
N ALA A 140 0.44 15.46 11.55
CA ALA A 140 1.13 15.76 12.80
C ALA A 140 2.03 14.61 13.27
N THR A 141 1.64 13.36 13.03
CA THR A 141 2.46 12.18 13.38
C THR A 141 3.66 12.07 12.43
N LEU A 142 3.45 12.32 11.14
CA LEU A 142 4.52 12.31 10.14
C LEU A 142 5.62 13.34 10.44
N ASP A 143 5.24 14.53 10.93
CA ASP A 143 6.16 15.62 11.30
C ASP A 143 6.75 15.48 12.72
N SER A 144 6.31 14.48 13.50
CA SER A 144 6.67 14.38 14.92
C SER A 144 8.01 13.69 15.20
N ASP A 145 8.49 12.84 14.29
CA ASP A 145 9.65 11.98 14.50
C ASP A 145 10.39 11.78 13.17
N ASP A 146 11.71 12.03 13.18
CA ASP A 146 12.60 11.94 12.02
C ASP A 146 12.57 10.56 11.35
N ILE A 147 12.22 9.51 12.09
CA ILE A 147 12.11 8.15 11.55
C ILE A 147 10.97 8.05 10.53
N TYR A 148 9.87 8.80 10.70
CA TYR A 148 8.80 8.82 9.69
C TYR A 148 9.25 9.50 8.39
N ALA A 149 10.04 10.56 8.51
CA ALA A 149 10.62 11.25 7.36
C ALA A 149 11.58 10.32 6.61
N ASP A 150 12.45 9.60 7.31
CA ASP A 150 13.38 8.63 6.73
C ASP A 150 12.64 7.54 5.95
N LEU A 151 11.59 6.95 6.54
CA LEU A 151 10.79 5.89 5.92
C LEU A 151 10.00 6.33 4.67
N THR A 152 9.78 7.63 4.48
CA THR A 152 9.00 8.16 3.35
C THR A 152 9.84 8.90 2.33
N THR A 153 11.11 9.17 2.64
CA THR A 153 12.04 9.94 1.80
C THR A 153 12.31 9.26 0.46
N ASP A 154 12.35 7.92 0.44
CA ASP A 154 12.61 7.15 -0.78
C ASP A 154 11.48 7.22 -1.81
N ILE A 155 10.28 7.69 -1.43
CA ILE A 155 9.11 7.69 -2.31
C ILE A 155 8.84 9.11 -2.81
N ALA A 156 9.14 9.30 -4.09
CA ALA A 156 8.95 10.57 -4.77
C ALA A 156 7.47 10.99 -4.78
N GLY A 157 7.20 12.15 -4.17
CA GLY A 157 5.85 12.71 -4.12
C GLY A 157 4.90 11.96 -3.19
N PHE A 158 5.41 11.26 -2.17
CA PHE A 158 4.61 10.57 -1.16
C PHE A 158 3.46 11.44 -0.61
N GLU A 159 3.76 12.64 -0.14
CA GLU A 159 2.73 13.54 0.41
C GLU A 159 1.67 13.92 -0.62
N GLU A 160 2.09 14.18 -1.86
CA GLU A 160 1.20 14.57 -2.95
C GLU A 160 0.25 13.43 -3.30
N MET A 161 0.76 12.19 -3.39
CA MET A 161 -0.03 10.99 -3.63
C MET A 161 -1.11 10.82 -2.54
N ILE A 162 -0.74 10.99 -1.26
CA ILE A 162 -1.69 10.94 -0.15
C ILE A 162 -2.74 12.05 -0.28
N ARG A 163 -2.35 13.31 -0.51
CA ARG A 163 -3.29 14.43 -0.65
C ARG A 163 -4.27 14.23 -1.80
N VAL A 164 -3.81 13.79 -2.97
CA VAL A 164 -4.66 13.49 -4.13
C VAL A 164 -5.65 12.39 -3.77
N ARG A 165 -5.20 11.35 -3.07
CA ARG A 165 -6.07 10.25 -2.64
C ARG A 165 -7.13 10.70 -1.63
N ILE A 166 -6.76 11.51 -0.63
CA ILE A 166 -7.72 12.14 0.30
C ILE A 166 -8.77 12.94 -0.48
N ALA A 167 -8.34 13.78 -1.42
CA ALA A 167 -9.25 14.60 -2.23
C ALA A 167 -10.23 13.75 -3.06
N GLN A 168 -9.76 12.64 -3.65
CA GLN A 168 -10.62 11.69 -4.36
C GLN A 168 -11.66 11.05 -3.43
N LEU A 169 -11.27 10.65 -2.21
CA LEU A 169 -12.18 10.05 -1.23
C LEU A 169 -13.22 11.06 -0.75
N LEU A 170 -12.81 12.29 -0.48
CA LEU A 170 -13.73 13.37 -0.11
C LEU A 170 -14.70 13.68 -1.26
N GLY A 171 -14.22 13.74 -2.52
CA GLY A 171 -15.09 13.95 -3.68
C GLY A 171 -16.10 12.82 -3.90
N GLN A 172 -15.81 11.60 -3.45
CA GLN A 172 -16.76 10.49 -3.48
C GLN A 172 -17.77 10.55 -2.32
N ALA A 173 -17.33 10.97 -1.13
CA ALA A 173 -18.17 11.08 0.06
C ALA A 173 -19.13 12.27 0.00
N PHE A 174 -18.67 13.41 -0.52
CA PHE A 174 -19.45 14.63 -0.71
C PHE A 174 -19.97 14.72 -2.14
N ARG A 175 -20.77 13.74 -2.56
CA ARG A 175 -21.59 13.92 -3.77
C ARG A 175 -22.79 14.76 -3.39
N GLU A 176 -22.77 16.04 -3.75
CA GLU A 176 -23.94 16.91 -3.68
C GLU A 176 -25.07 16.27 -4.48
N VAL A 177 -26.13 15.84 -3.81
CA VAL A 177 -27.34 15.34 -4.47
C VAL A 177 -28.09 16.56 -4.99
N GLN A 178 -28.23 16.68 -6.31
CA GLN A 178 -29.03 17.75 -6.90
C GLN A 178 -30.47 17.66 -6.37
N PRO A 179 -31.06 18.77 -5.87
CA PRO A 179 -32.43 18.78 -5.34
C PRO A 179 -33.48 18.33 -6.37
N SER A 180 -33.17 18.42 -7.66
CA SER A 180 -34.00 17.95 -8.77
C SER A 180 -34.31 16.44 -8.70
N VAL A 181 -33.43 15.64 -8.08
CA VAL A 181 -33.67 14.19 -7.87
C VAL A 181 -34.55 13.94 -6.65
N LEU A 182 -34.54 14.86 -5.67
CA LEU A 182 -35.38 14.80 -4.47
C LEU A 182 -36.81 15.31 -4.76
N GLU A 183 -36.96 16.36 -5.58
CA GLU A 183 -38.28 16.88 -5.98
C GLU A 183 -39.09 15.88 -6.83
N GLY A 184 -38.43 15.01 -7.60
CA GLY A 184 -39.09 13.92 -8.34
C GLY A 184 -39.53 12.72 -7.48
N GLN A 185 -39.06 12.63 -6.22
CA GLN A 185 -39.45 11.58 -5.27
C GLN A 185 -40.59 12.03 -4.35
N GLU A 186 -40.71 13.33 -4.08
CA GLU A 186 -41.76 13.88 -3.21
C GLU A 186 -43.13 14.04 -3.92
N ASP A 187 -43.17 14.05 -5.26
CA ASP A 187 -44.43 14.10 -6.04
C ASP A 187 -45.14 12.74 -6.19
N ARG A 188 -44.58 11.66 -5.59
CA ARG A 188 -45.13 10.30 -5.67
C ARG A 188 -45.78 9.82 -4.37
N ASP A 189 -46.27 10.72 -3.51
CA ASP A 189 -47.19 10.37 -2.42
C ASP A 189 -48.66 10.60 -2.84
N PRO A 190 -49.41 9.55 -3.24
CA PRO A 190 -50.82 9.67 -3.59
C PRO A 190 -51.75 9.97 -2.40
N ARG A 191 -51.25 10.13 -1.16
CA ARG A 191 -52.09 10.37 0.03
C ARG A 191 -52.34 11.84 0.38
N ARG A 192 -51.75 12.80 -0.35
CA ARG A 192 -52.05 14.24 -0.16
C ARG A 192 -53.15 14.80 -1.06
N ARG A 193 -53.80 13.97 -1.88
CA ARG A 193 -54.97 14.36 -2.73
C ARG A 193 -56.31 13.88 -2.18
N ILE A 194 -56.55 14.05 -0.88
CA ILE A 194 -57.90 14.05 -0.31
C ILE A 194 -57.90 14.94 0.93
N GLY A 195 -58.54 16.09 0.80
CA GLY A 195 -58.65 17.16 1.79
C GLY A 195 -59.00 18.46 1.10
#